data_AF-A0A2E0RVC8-F1
#
_entry.id   AF-A0A2E0RVC8-F1
#
_cell.length_a   1.000
_cell.length_b   1.000
_cell.length_c   1.000
_cell.angle_alpha   90.00
_cell.angle_beta   90.00
_cell.angle_gamma   90.00
#
_symmetry.space_group_name_H-M   'P 1'
#
loop_
_entity.id
_entity.type
_entity.pdbx_description
1 polymer ?
#
loop_
_entity_poly.entity_id
_entity_poly.type
_entity_poly.pdbx_seq_one_letter_code
_entity_poly.pdbx_strand_id
1 'polypeptide(L)'
;MPTRRPIDASTAQSAPPDLLTVAETAAVLRCGLTFVYESIHRYRATGDADEIPGLKVGRSLRVPRVRLERYIGAPITWPIVDHPIVDHEPDTSDPVNTATPSPRPTARHPRRATRRPATPRLFED
;
A
#
# COMPACT_ATOMS: atom_id res chain seq x y z
N MET A 1 -5.67 4.17 -41.51
CA MET A 1 -5.59 3.27 -40.33
C MET A 1 -4.17 3.32 -39.80
N PRO A 2 -3.84 4.11 -38.78
CA PRO A 2 -2.50 4.05 -38.19
C PRO A 2 -2.38 2.76 -37.37
N THR A 3 -1.60 1.81 -37.87
CA THR A 3 -1.20 0.60 -37.15
C THR A 3 -0.39 1.02 -35.93
N ARG A 4 -0.88 0.68 -34.73
CA ARG A 4 -0.20 0.92 -33.46
C ARG A 4 1.13 0.19 -33.48
N ARG A 5 2.24 0.92 -33.63
CA ARG A 5 3.60 0.39 -33.57
C ARG A 5 3.77 -0.30 -32.20
N PRO A 6 4.24 -1.56 -32.14
CA PRO A 6 4.59 -2.17 -30.87
C PRO A 6 5.70 -1.31 -30.25
N ILE A 7 5.49 -0.86 -29.02
CA ILE A 7 6.53 -0.23 -28.22
C ILE A 7 7.48 -1.34 -27.77
N ASP A 8 8.53 -1.59 -28.54
CA ASP A 8 9.71 -2.33 -28.06
C ASP A 8 10.40 -1.46 -26.99
N ALA A 9 9.82 -1.42 -25.79
CA ALA A 9 10.31 -0.65 -24.65
C ALA A 9 11.23 -1.50 -23.77
N SER A 10 12.22 -2.18 -24.38
CA SER A 10 13.29 -2.84 -23.64
C SER A 10 14.61 -2.16 -23.95
N THR A 11 14.73 -0.89 -23.60
CA THR A 11 16.04 -0.30 -23.35
C THR A 11 16.47 -0.82 -21.98
N ALA A 12 17.42 -1.74 -21.95
CA ALA A 12 18.04 -2.18 -20.71
C ALA A 12 18.62 -0.95 -20.00
N GLN A 13 17.88 -0.39 -19.06
CA GLN A 13 18.26 0.85 -18.41
C GLN A 13 19.47 0.56 -17.54
N SER A 14 20.60 1.20 -17.85
CA SER A 14 21.87 0.95 -17.14
C SER A 14 21.88 1.51 -15.72
N ALA A 15 20.85 2.24 -15.32
CA ALA A 15 20.73 2.90 -14.02
C ALA A 15 19.33 2.65 -13.43
N PRO A 16 19.21 2.56 -12.09
CA PRO A 16 17.92 2.44 -11.43
C PRO A 16 17.03 3.66 -11.71
N PRO A 17 15.71 3.47 -11.85
CA PRO A 17 14.77 4.57 -12.05
C PRO A 17 14.71 5.48 -10.81
N ASP A 18 14.31 6.74 -10.99
CA ASP A 18 14.19 7.69 -9.88
C ASP A 18 13.08 7.34 -8.88
N LEU A 19 12.07 6.60 -9.32
CA LEU A 19 10.97 6.10 -8.50
C LEU A 19 10.86 4.59 -8.68
N LEU A 20 11.11 3.84 -7.62
CA LEU A 20 10.91 2.41 -7.58
C LEU A 20 9.46 2.09 -7.23
N THR A 21 8.98 0.98 -7.77
CA THR A 21 7.74 0.32 -7.33
C THR A 21 7.96 -0.39 -6.01
N VAL A 22 6.85 -0.80 -5.37
CA VAL A 22 6.90 -1.61 -4.14
C VAL A 22 7.61 -2.95 -4.38
N ALA A 23 7.38 -3.58 -5.54
CA ALA A 23 8.02 -4.84 -5.89
C ALA A 23 9.53 -4.70 -6.12
N GLU A 24 9.96 -3.68 -6.85
CA GLU A 24 11.39 -3.40 -7.02
C GLU A 24 12.05 -3.07 -5.68
N THR A 25 11.37 -2.32 -4.80
CA THR A 25 11.88 -2.01 -3.46
C THR A 25 12.04 -3.29 -2.63
N ALA A 26 11.04 -4.18 -2.65
CA ALA A 26 11.11 -5.47 -1.97
C ALA A 26 12.29 -6.32 -2.47
N ALA A 27 12.52 -6.33 -3.78
CA ALA A 27 13.63 -7.06 -4.37
C ALA A 27 15.00 -6.44 -4.03
N VAL A 28 15.12 -5.11 -4.03
CA VAL A 28 16.34 -4.39 -3.60
C VAL A 28 16.67 -4.69 -2.14
N LEU A 29 15.66 -4.68 -1.27
CA LEU A 29 15.82 -4.93 0.17
C LEU A 29 15.84 -6.41 0.53
N ARG A 30 15.56 -7.30 -0.42
CA ARG A 30 15.43 -8.76 -0.23
C ARG A 30 14.46 -9.13 0.89
N CYS A 31 13.28 -8.54 0.87
CA CYS A 31 12.21 -8.79 1.84
C CYS A 31 10.86 -9.03 1.15
N GLY A 32 9.88 -9.54 1.90
CA GLY A 32 8.54 -9.79 1.37
C GLY A 32 7.77 -8.50 1.04
N LEU A 33 6.91 -8.57 0.02
CA LEU A 33 6.05 -7.45 -0.40
C LEU A 33 5.19 -6.89 0.74
N THR A 34 4.62 -7.77 1.56
CA THR A 34 3.76 -7.39 2.69
C THR A 34 4.48 -6.47 3.65
N PHE A 35 5.72 -6.82 4.04
CA PHE A 35 6.56 -5.98 4.90
C PHE A 35 6.77 -4.59 4.31
N VAL A 36 7.07 -4.50 3.00
CA VAL A 36 7.31 -3.21 2.33
C VAL A 36 6.04 -2.36 2.32
N TYR A 37 4.88 -2.95 2.02
CA TYR A 37 3.61 -2.21 2.06
C TYR A 37 3.34 -1.64 3.44
N GLU A 38 3.43 -2.47 4.48
CA GLU A 38 3.18 -2.06 5.86
C GLU A 38 4.15 -0.97 6.32
N SER A 39 5.44 -1.13 6.02
CA SER A 39 6.47 -0.15 6.35
C SER A 39 6.21 1.20 5.68
N ILE A 40 5.88 1.21 4.38
CA ILE A 40 5.50 2.45 3.68
C ILE A 40 4.25 3.08 4.29
N HIS A 41 3.27 2.27 4.71
CA HIS A 41 2.08 2.79 5.38
C HIS A 41 2.42 3.45 6.72
N ARG A 42 3.30 2.83 7.52
CA ARG A 42 3.79 3.41 8.78
C ARG A 42 4.58 4.69 8.53
N TYR A 43 5.54 4.69 7.60
CA TYR A 43 6.27 5.90 7.18
C TYR A 43 5.33 7.05 6.82
N ARG A 44 4.26 6.79 6.05
CA ARG A 44 3.31 7.83 5.64
C ARG A 44 2.41 8.32 6.77
N ALA A 45 2.21 7.53 7.81
CA ALA A 45 1.43 7.90 8.98
C ALA A 45 2.25 8.69 10.00
N THR A 46 3.51 8.31 10.21
CA THR A 46 4.35 8.86 11.29
C THR A 46 5.48 9.75 10.80
N GLY A 47 5.95 9.57 9.56
CA GLY A 47 7.16 10.19 9.04
C GLY A 47 8.45 9.60 9.62
N ASP A 48 8.38 8.43 10.25
CA ASP A 48 9.50 7.79 10.92
C ASP A 48 10.64 7.47 9.95
N ALA A 49 11.87 7.85 10.30
CA ALA A 49 13.05 7.64 9.46
C ALA A 49 13.47 6.16 9.40
N ASP A 50 13.03 5.35 10.35
CA ASP A 50 13.32 3.91 10.41
C ASP A 50 12.40 3.07 9.50
N GLU A 51 11.40 3.69 8.86
CA GLU A 51 10.48 3.05 7.92
C GLU A 51 10.80 3.40 6.46
N ILE A 52 10.42 2.51 5.53
CA ILE A 52 10.71 2.66 4.11
C ILE A 52 10.05 3.95 3.56
N PRO A 53 10.84 4.86 2.94
CA PRO A 53 10.37 6.20 2.59
C PRO A 53 9.50 6.21 1.32
N GLY A 54 8.25 5.76 1.44
CA GLY A 54 7.29 5.70 0.33
C GLY A 54 6.38 6.93 0.21
N LEU A 55 5.98 7.25 -1.01
CA LEU A 55 4.99 8.28 -1.34
C LEU A 55 3.90 7.74 -2.27
N LYS A 56 2.76 8.44 -2.30
CA LYS A 56 1.64 8.11 -3.19
C LYS A 56 1.68 8.99 -4.43
N VAL A 57 1.77 8.38 -5.61
CA VAL A 57 1.60 9.04 -6.92
C VAL A 57 0.28 8.57 -7.51
N GLY A 58 -0.74 9.43 -7.47
CA GLY A 58 -2.09 9.08 -7.91
C GLY A 58 -2.64 7.89 -7.11
N ARG A 59 -2.85 6.75 -7.78
CA ARG A 59 -3.37 5.52 -7.14
C ARG A 59 -2.28 4.52 -6.73
N SER A 60 -1.01 4.84 -6.98
CA SER A 60 0.10 3.90 -6.76
C SER A 60 1.07 4.38 -5.69
N LEU A 61 1.70 3.43 -5.00
CA LEU A 61 2.84 3.71 -4.12
C LEU A 61 4.15 3.67 -4.92
N ARG A 62 5.05 4.59 -4.59
CA ARG A 62 6.38 4.73 -5.17
C ARG A 62 7.39 5.05 -4.09
N VAL A 63 8.63 4.62 -4.28
CA VAL A 63 9.74 4.88 -3.38
C VAL A 63 10.79 5.70 -4.13
N PRO A 64 11.11 6.93 -3.71
CA PRO A 64 12.16 7.71 -4.34
C PRO A 64 13.53 7.06 -4.15
N ARG A 65 14.23 6.81 -5.26
CA ARG A 65 15.58 6.21 -5.28
C ARG A 65 16.52 6.88 -4.29
N VAL A 66 16.64 8.20 -4.36
CA VAL A 66 17.57 8.97 -3.51
C VAL A 66 17.25 8.80 -2.02
N ARG A 67 15.97 8.64 -1.66
CA ARG A 67 15.59 8.42 -0.24
C ARG A 67 15.88 6.99 0.19
N LEU A 68 15.61 6.02 -0.69
CA LEU A 68 15.92 4.62 -0.43
C LEU A 68 17.42 4.39 -0.31
N GLU A 69 18.25 4.99 -1.17
CA GLU A 69 19.71 4.94 -1.07
C GLU A 69 20.21 5.53 0.26
N ARG A 70 19.62 6.63 0.72
CA ARG A 70 19.94 7.21 2.04
C ARG A 70 19.52 6.31 3.19
N TYR A 71 18.35 5.67 3.08
CA TYR A 71 17.83 4.73 4.06
C TYR A 71 18.73 3.49 4.18
N ILE A 72 19.22 2.95 3.05
CA ILE A 72 20.14 1.81 3.00
C ILE A 72 21.58 2.23 3.39
N GLY A 73 21.95 3.48 3.12
CA GLY A 73 23.32 3.97 3.25
C GLY A 73 24.23 3.60 2.07
N ALA A 74 23.66 3.14 0.95
CA ALA A 74 24.41 2.72 -0.24
C ALA A 74 23.64 2.98 -1.54
N PRO A 75 24.32 3.11 -2.69
CA PRO A 75 23.68 3.17 -4.00
C PRO A 75 22.89 1.88 -4.31
N ILE A 76 21.77 2.01 -5.02
CA ILE A 76 20.98 0.85 -5.46
C ILE A 76 21.71 0.14 -6.61
N THR A 77 21.97 -1.15 -6.43
CA THR A 77 22.47 -2.03 -7.49
C THR A 77 21.39 -2.25 -8.56
N TRP A 78 21.77 -2.12 -9.83
CA TRP A 78 20.86 -2.28 -10.97
C TRP A 78 21.58 -2.98 -12.15
N PRO A 79 20.89 -3.83 -12.93
CA PRO A 79 19.51 -4.28 -12.77
C PRO A 79 19.31 -5.16 -11.54
N ILE A 80 18.08 -5.23 -11.04
CA ILE A 80 17.71 -6.21 -10.01
C ILE A 80 17.80 -7.59 -10.68
N VAL A 81 18.77 -8.40 -10.26
CA VAL A 81 18.85 -9.80 -10.69
C VAL A 81 17.76 -10.54 -9.94
N ASP A 82 16.79 -11.07 -10.66
CA ASP A 82 15.69 -11.81 -10.07
C ASP A 82 16.25 -13.07 -9.40
N HIS A 83 16.09 -13.14 -8.09
CA HIS A 83 16.37 -14.33 -7.30
C HIS A 83 15.09 -14.66 -6.56
N PRO A 84 14.60 -15.90 -6.64
CA PRO A 84 13.42 -16.28 -5.89
C PRO A 84 13.67 -15.97 -4.42
N ILE A 85 12.87 -15.05 -3.87
CA ILE A 85 12.79 -14.86 -2.43
C ILE A 85 12.16 -16.15 -1.92
N VAL A 86 13.00 -17.09 -1.47
CA VAL A 86 12.52 -18.21 -0.68
C VAL A 86 11.98 -17.59 0.60
N ASP A 87 10.66 -17.61 0.73
CA ASP A 87 10.01 -17.32 1.99
C ASP A 87 10.62 -18.29 3.02
N HIS A 88 11.52 -17.78 3.86
CA HIS A 88 11.80 -18.45 5.11
C HIS A 88 10.50 -18.30 5.90
N GLU A 89 9.69 -19.35 5.90
CA GLU A 89 8.63 -19.54 6.88
C GLU A 89 9.22 -19.14 8.23
N PRO A 90 8.67 -18.12 8.91
CA PRO A 90 9.07 -17.83 10.27
C PRO A 90 8.83 -19.13 11.04
N ASP A 91 9.88 -19.65 11.69
CA ASP A 91 9.80 -20.80 12.58
C ASP A 91 8.62 -20.58 13.52
N THR A 92 7.48 -21.21 13.21
CA THR A 92 6.21 -21.08 13.95
C THR A 92 6.28 -21.99 15.16
N SER A 93 7.39 -21.88 15.90
CA SER A 93 7.62 -22.51 17.19
C SER A 93 7.46 -21.49 18.32
N ASP A 94 6.47 -20.60 18.19
CA ASP A 94 5.90 -19.86 19.31
C ASP A 94 4.36 -19.98 19.23
N PRO A 95 3.69 -20.60 20.22
CA PRO A 95 2.24 -20.70 20.21
C PRO A 95 1.63 -19.32 20.41
N VAL A 96 1.17 -18.70 19.33
CA VAL A 96 0.33 -17.51 19.39
C VAL A 96 -0.95 -17.83 20.15
N ASN A 97 -1.11 -17.17 21.30
CA ASN A 97 -2.33 -17.20 22.10
C ASN A 97 -3.51 -16.73 21.23
N THR A 98 -4.38 -17.65 20.84
CA THR A 98 -5.64 -17.36 20.15
C THR A 98 -6.61 -16.71 21.13
N ALA A 99 -6.47 -15.41 21.35
CA ALA A 99 -7.55 -14.61 21.90
C ALA A 99 -8.68 -14.57 20.85
N THR A 100 -9.75 -15.30 21.13
CA THR A 100 -11.00 -15.33 20.36
C THR A 100 -11.50 -13.90 20.10
N PRO A 101 -11.78 -13.49 18.84
CA PRO A 101 -12.46 -12.24 18.60
C PRO A 101 -13.90 -12.36 19.10
N SER A 102 -14.21 -11.67 20.19
CA SER A 102 -15.58 -11.46 20.67
C SER A 102 -16.42 -10.84 19.54
N PRO A 103 -17.62 -11.38 19.23
CA PRO A 103 -18.45 -10.83 18.16
C PRO A 103 -18.84 -9.38 18.49
N ARG A 104 -18.43 -8.46 17.62
CA ARG A 104 -18.82 -7.05 17.67
C ARG A 104 -20.36 -6.97 17.52
N PRO A 105 -21.11 -6.41 18.48
CA PRO A 105 -22.55 -6.25 18.30
C PRO A 105 -22.81 -5.28 17.14
N THR A 106 -23.46 -5.78 16.09
CA THR A 106 -23.96 -4.96 15.00
C THR A 106 -25.13 -4.13 15.52
N ALA A 107 -24.83 -2.88 15.91
CA ALA A 107 -25.85 -1.90 16.22
C ALA A 107 -26.68 -1.62 14.96
N ARG A 108 -27.83 -2.28 14.89
CA ARG A 108 -28.86 -2.13 13.87
C ARG A 108 -29.38 -0.69 13.95
N HIS A 109 -29.08 0.14 12.95
CA HIS A 109 -29.63 1.48 12.83
C HIS A 109 -31.17 1.42 12.93
N PRO A 110 -31.81 2.14 13.89
CA PRO A 110 -33.25 2.24 13.92
C PRO A 110 -33.74 2.98 12.68
N ARG A 111 -34.67 2.36 11.97
CA ARG A 111 -35.40 2.97 10.85
C ARG A 111 -36.01 4.29 11.29
N ARG A 112 -35.51 5.37 10.70
CA ARG A 112 -36.07 6.72 10.81
C ARG A 112 -37.52 6.69 10.35
N ALA A 113 -38.45 6.81 11.29
CA ALA A 113 -39.86 6.99 11.01
C ALA A 113 -40.04 8.26 10.16
N THR A 114 -40.56 8.10 8.94
CA THR A 114 -41.02 9.21 8.12
C THR A 114 -42.25 9.82 8.78
N ARG A 115 -42.02 10.88 9.55
CA ARG A 115 -43.06 11.75 10.08
C ARG A 115 -43.70 12.46 8.88
N ARG A 116 -44.94 12.09 8.53
CA ARG A 116 -45.81 12.85 7.61
C ARG A 116 -45.90 14.29 8.14
N PRO A 117 -45.68 15.33 7.33
CA PRO A 117 -46.13 16.67 7.69
C PRO A 117 -47.66 16.68 7.65
N ALA A 118 -48.27 17.06 8.77
CA ALA A 118 -49.68 17.40 8.81
C ALA A 118 -49.91 18.66 7.97
N THR A 119 -50.83 18.58 7.02
CA THR A 119 -51.33 19.73 6.26
C THR A 119 -51.99 20.71 7.23
N PRO A 120 -51.66 22.01 7.22
CA PRO A 120 -52.44 22.98 7.95
C PRO A 120 -53.83 23.10 7.30
N ARG A 121 -54.90 22.91 8.08
CA ARG A 121 -56.24 23.33 7.66
C ARG A 121 -56.27 24.85 7.68
N LEU A 122 -56.46 25.42 6.50
CA LEU A 122 -56.81 26.81 6.28
C LEU A 122 -58.15 27.08 7.00
N PHE A 123 -58.16 28.11 7.84
CA PHE A 123 -59.37 28.72 8.39
C PHE A 123 -60.13 29.41 7.27
N GLU A 124 -61.41 29.09 7.06
CA GLU A 124 -62.41 29.98 6.46
C GLU A 124 -63.78 29.71 7.12
N ASP A 125 -64.51 30.81 7.33
CA ASP A 125 -65.71 31.07 8.15
C ASP A 125 -66.94 30.16 7.95
#